data_AF-A0A9N9SMF6-F1
#
_entry.id   AF-A0A9N9SMF6-F1
#
_cell.length_a   1.000
_cell.length_b   1.000
_cell.length_c   1.000
_cell.angle_alpha   90.00
_cell.angle_beta   90.00
_cell.angle_gamma   90.00
#
_symmetry.space_group_name_H-M   'P 1'
#
loop_
_entity.id
_entity.type
_entity.pdbx_description
1 polymer ?
#
loop_
_entity_poly.entity_id
_entity_poly.type
_entity_poly.pdbx_seq_one_letter_code
_entity_poly.pdbx_strand_id
1 'polypeptide(L)'
;MNLTSDLIRIQGILSNLIKNTGEFTKVNYRGGNEDVILKVMLEIQSFLKGRKYITEKDIPNTNYDMQLQDIVLFLALNTSYKHSLNMEEYSHLINITPPLSKCLFANVVYGLDLCKYYCTVIEKLPIKHSVELLDEVSQCLKKSTPDIHLKYANMFLTATANKISSTTYSSETEVDDENLQMLISNKGYLVLERYQKLPESKDLVAVLGSLAKKPKSITEQIHEADIGKMINKINKTDRDQIHWFKALIRTQIFENEESAKCVKKWYHLCDEEDVSQLLNWCVQKKTPQSVELTVKCLSTLDLEKLTAVATTYFYKNKFIKLQASDVAKTLRSLLNKAKEDSDVENDLAKDILILFMQQPVIVLPYLYEECIKNSFYTNVLKKTFEVLKDIIKIDNIGVTTLLAVFDSQPPNEHTINNCIQLFKKLMEIGIFNNDVVLTILGSMLKKHHEEGRLEEVDLVLQMFLLL
;
A
#
# COMPACT_ATOMS: atom_id res chain seq x y z
N MET A 1 -44.75 -6.37 -23.38
CA MET A 1 -44.60 -7.26 -24.55
C MET A 1 -45.55 -8.44 -24.39
N ASN A 2 -46.31 -8.82 -25.43
CA ASN A 2 -47.24 -9.95 -25.39
C ASN A 2 -46.68 -11.14 -26.15
N LEU A 3 -47.17 -12.36 -25.87
CA LEU A 3 -46.76 -13.56 -26.60
C LEU A 3 -47.37 -13.55 -28.02
N THR A 4 -46.59 -13.17 -29.02
CA THR A 4 -47.05 -13.07 -30.41
C THR A 4 -46.87 -14.38 -31.18
N SER A 5 -47.52 -14.50 -32.35
CA SER A 5 -47.35 -15.67 -33.23
C SER A 5 -45.90 -15.92 -33.65
N ASP A 6 -45.09 -14.87 -33.73
CA ASP A 6 -43.67 -14.98 -34.09
C ASP A 6 -42.83 -15.52 -32.93
N LEU A 7 -43.10 -15.09 -31.69
CA LEU A 7 -42.44 -15.63 -30.50
C LEU A 7 -42.79 -17.11 -30.30
N ILE A 8 -44.05 -17.50 -30.53
CA ILE A 8 -44.48 -18.91 -30.52
C ILE A 8 -43.73 -19.71 -31.59
N ARG A 9 -43.53 -19.13 -32.78
CA ARG A 9 -42.78 -19.81 -33.84
C ARG A 9 -41.32 -20.02 -33.46
N ILE A 10 -40.66 -19.01 -32.88
CA ILE A 10 -39.29 -19.12 -32.36
C ILE A 10 -39.20 -20.17 -31.24
N GLN A 11 -40.15 -20.16 -30.29
CA GLN A 11 -40.25 -21.19 -29.25
C GLN A 11 -40.34 -22.59 -29.87
N GLY A 12 -41.16 -22.76 -30.93
CA GLY A 12 -41.28 -24.00 -31.67
C GLY A 12 -39.97 -24.45 -32.34
N ILE A 13 -39.23 -23.51 -32.94
CA ILE A 13 -37.91 -23.77 -33.53
C ILE A 13 -36.93 -24.27 -32.46
N LEU A 14 -36.80 -23.54 -31.36
CA LEU A 14 -35.89 -23.90 -30.26
C LEU A 14 -36.26 -25.26 -29.63
N SER A 15 -37.55 -25.51 -29.43
CA SER A 15 -38.06 -26.77 -28.87
C SER A 15 -37.86 -27.98 -29.79
N ASN A 16 -37.83 -27.76 -31.10
CA ASN A 16 -37.50 -28.82 -32.05
C ASN A 16 -36.00 -29.07 -32.10
N LEU A 17 -35.19 -28.00 -32.09
CA LEU A 17 -33.75 -28.10 -32.17
C LEU A 17 -33.12 -28.76 -30.95
N ILE A 18 -33.58 -28.45 -29.73
CA ILE A 18 -33.02 -29.02 -28.51
C ILE A 18 -33.10 -30.56 -28.49
N LYS A 19 -34.13 -31.14 -29.13
CA LYS A 19 -34.28 -32.60 -29.27
C LYS A 19 -33.15 -33.24 -30.07
N ASN A 20 -32.57 -32.48 -31.01
CA ASN A 20 -31.57 -32.96 -31.96
C ASN A 20 -30.14 -32.53 -31.61
N THR A 21 -29.97 -31.46 -30.83
CA THR A 21 -28.66 -30.87 -30.50
C THR A 21 -28.27 -31.04 -29.04
N GLY A 22 -29.17 -31.54 -28.18
CA GLY A 22 -28.96 -31.56 -26.74
C GLY A 22 -29.16 -30.19 -26.08
N GLU A 23 -28.91 -30.13 -24.77
CA GLU A 23 -29.22 -28.98 -23.92
C GLU A 23 -28.44 -27.70 -24.32
N PHE A 24 -29.18 -26.63 -24.62
CA PHE A 24 -28.60 -25.34 -24.97
C PHE A 24 -27.82 -24.65 -23.84
N THR A 25 -28.14 -24.92 -22.58
CA THR A 25 -27.47 -24.32 -21.41
C THR A 25 -26.00 -24.73 -21.30
N LYS A 26 -25.60 -25.85 -21.91
CA LYS A 26 -24.22 -26.36 -21.92
C LYS A 26 -23.34 -25.73 -23.00
N VAL A 27 -23.94 -25.04 -23.98
CA VAL A 27 -23.23 -24.40 -25.08
C VAL A 27 -22.32 -23.28 -24.55
N ASN A 28 -21.02 -23.39 -24.80
CA ASN A 28 -20.03 -22.40 -24.40
C ASN A 28 -18.88 -22.34 -25.43
N TYR A 29 -17.97 -21.37 -25.30
CA TYR A 29 -16.85 -21.18 -26.23
C TYR A 29 -15.75 -22.25 -26.17
N ARG A 30 -15.78 -23.17 -25.21
CA ARG A 30 -14.79 -24.23 -24.97
C ARG A 30 -15.46 -25.60 -25.07
N GLY A 31 -15.47 -26.21 -26.26
CA GLY A 31 -15.96 -27.59 -26.38
C GLY A 31 -16.51 -28.04 -27.72
N GLY A 32 -16.17 -27.39 -28.84
CA GLY A 32 -16.64 -27.85 -30.16
C GLY A 32 -18.13 -27.60 -30.42
N ASN A 33 -18.72 -26.56 -29.83
CA ASN A 33 -20.16 -26.26 -29.94
C ASN A 33 -20.53 -25.45 -31.21
N GLU A 34 -19.58 -25.23 -32.11
CA GLU A 34 -19.75 -24.39 -33.30
C GLU A 34 -20.90 -24.86 -34.18
N ASP A 35 -21.04 -26.17 -34.39
CA ASP A 35 -22.11 -26.76 -35.21
C ASP A 35 -23.51 -26.53 -34.61
N VAL A 36 -23.62 -26.61 -33.29
CA VAL A 36 -24.88 -26.36 -32.57
C VAL A 36 -25.27 -24.88 -32.70
N ILE A 37 -24.30 -23.97 -32.48
CA ILE A 37 -24.51 -22.53 -32.63
C ILE A 37 -24.95 -22.21 -34.08
N LEU A 38 -24.23 -22.74 -35.07
CA LEU A 38 -24.53 -22.52 -36.47
C LEU A 38 -25.93 -23.03 -36.85
N LYS A 39 -26.31 -24.23 -36.39
CA LYS A 39 -27.61 -24.81 -36.68
C LYS A 39 -28.77 -24.00 -36.09
N VAL A 40 -28.63 -23.55 -34.83
CA VAL A 40 -29.63 -22.67 -34.19
C VAL A 40 -29.74 -21.34 -34.93
N MET A 41 -28.59 -20.75 -35.29
CA MET A 41 -28.54 -19.49 -36.02
C MET A 41 -29.21 -19.58 -37.38
N LEU A 42 -28.94 -20.62 -38.17
CA LEU A 42 -29.52 -20.81 -39.52
C LEU A 42 -31.04 -20.99 -39.49
N GLU A 43 -31.59 -21.71 -38.52
CA GLU A 43 -33.04 -21.89 -38.39
C GLU A 43 -33.75 -20.59 -38.00
N ILE A 44 -33.15 -19.83 -37.06
CA ILE A 44 -33.66 -18.50 -36.71
C ILE A 44 -33.55 -17.57 -37.92
N GLN A 45 -32.43 -17.59 -38.64
CA GLN A 45 -32.22 -16.81 -39.87
C GLN A 45 -33.27 -17.12 -40.93
N SER A 46 -33.54 -18.39 -41.19
CA SER A 46 -34.56 -18.86 -42.14
C SER A 46 -35.94 -18.31 -41.79
N PHE A 47 -36.30 -18.34 -40.51
CA PHE A 47 -37.54 -17.73 -40.03
C PHE A 47 -37.57 -16.21 -40.25
N LEU A 48 -36.49 -15.50 -39.89
CA LEU A 48 -36.40 -14.05 -40.06
C LEU A 48 -36.46 -13.64 -41.54
N LYS A 49 -35.84 -14.40 -42.45
CA LYS A 49 -35.95 -14.20 -43.91
C LYS A 49 -37.37 -14.44 -44.41
N GLY A 50 -38.00 -15.54 -43.98
CA GLY A 50 -39.38 -15.86 -44.35
C GLY A 50 -40.38 -14.78 -43.94
N ARG A 51 -40.09 -14.03 -42.87
CA ARG A 51 -40.87 -12.87 -42.41
C ARG A 51 -40.40 -11.52 -42.97
N LYS A 52 -39.33 -11.48 -43.76
CA LYS A 52 -38.67 -10.26 -44.29
C LYS A 52 -38.13 -9.32 -43.21
N TYR A 53 -37.87 -9.85 -42.01
CA TYR A 53 -37.25 -9.11 -40.90
C TYR A 53 -35.77 -8.89 -41.13
N ILE A 54 -35.11 -9.80 -41.84
CA ILE A 54 -33.78 -9.59 -42.42
C ILE A 54 -33.87 -9.68 -43.94
N THR A 55 -33.02 -8.93 -44.62
CA THR A 55 -32.92 -8.90 -46.08
C THR A 55 -32.22 -10.16 -46.61
N GLU A 56 -32.26 -10.37 -47.93
CA GLU A 56 -31.50 -11.45 -48.60
C GLU A 56 -30.00 -11.39 -48.33
N LYS A 57 -29.47 -10.19 -48.00
CA LYS A 57 -28.07 -9.96 -47.64
C LYS A 57 -27.79 -10.09 -46.13
N ASP A 58 -28.71 -10.67 -45.37
CA ASP A 58 -28.61 -10.85 -43.92
C ASP A 58 -28.54 -9.56 -43.10
N ILE A 59 -28.98 -8.44 -43.70
CA ILE A 59 -29.04 -7.14 -43.02
C ILE A 59 -30.44 -6.97 -42.39
N PRO A 60 -30.55 -6.57 -41.11
CA PRO A 60 -31.82 -6.25 -40.47
C PRO A 60 -32.63 -5.19 -41.21
N ASN A 61 -33.93 -5.42 -41.33
CA ASN A 61 -34.87 -4.50 -41.97
C ASN A 61 -35.47 -3.55 -40.92
N THR A 62 -35.12 -2.27 -41.02
CA THR A 62 -35.52 -1.23 -40.06
C THR A 62 -37.04 -1.02 -39.97
N ASN A 63 -37.80 -1.42 -41.00
CA ASN A 63 -39.27 -1.35 -40.96
C ASN A 63 -39.88 -2.30 -39.91
N TYR A 64 -39.10 -3.27 -39.43
CA TYR A 64 -39.52 -4.26 -38.44
C TYR A 64 -38.69 -4.19 -37.15
N ASP A 65 -38.16 -3.00 -36.83
CA ASP A 65 -37.33 -2.76 -35.65
C ASP A 65 -38.00 -3.24 -34.34
N MET A 66 -39.30 -3.00 -34.16
CA MET A 66 -40.01 -3.42 -32.95
C MET A 66 -40.09 -4.94 -32.83
N GLN A 67 -40.37 -5.65 -33.92
CA GLN A 67 -40.47 -7.11 -33.95
C GLN A 67 -39.11 -7.74 -33.65
N LEU A 68 -38.04 -7.20 -34.24
CA LEU A 68 -36.68 -7.66 -33.98
C LEU A 68 -36.26 -7.40 -32.53
N GLN A 69 -36.63 -6.24 -31.98
CA GLN A 69 -36.40 -5.93 -30.57
C GLN A 69 -37.14 -6.91 -29.64
N ASP A 70 -38.40 -7.20 -29.91
CA ASP A 70 -39.21 -8.15 -29.14
C ASP A 70 -38.63 -9.57 -29.21
N ILE A 71 -38.15 -9.98 -30.39
CA ILE A 71 -37.47 -11.27 -30.57
C ILE A 71 -36.18 -11.35 -29.75
N VAL A 72 -35.32 -10.34 -29.82
CA VAL A 72 -34.03 -10.35 -29.10
C VAL A 72 -34.25 -10.27 -27.59
N LEU A 73 -35.22 -9.47 -27.13
CA LEU A 73 -35.62 -9.43 -25.72
C LEU A 73 -36.19 -10.78 -25.27
N PHE A 74 -37.05 -11.41 -26.08
CA PHE A 74 -37.61 -12.72 -25.77
C PHE A 74 -36.55 -13.80 -25.59
N LEU A 75 -35.53 -13.83 -26.46
CA LEU A 75 -34.38 -14.72 -26.32
C LEU A 75 -33.59 -14.42 -25.03
N ALA A 76 -33.39 -13.14 -24.71
CA ALA A 76 -32.72 -12.73 -23.48
C ALA A 76 -33.47 -13.13 -22.21
N LEU A 77 -34.81 -13.01 -22.20
CA LEU A 77 -35.68 -13.42 -21.09
C LEU A 77 -35.64 -14.93 -20.83
N ASN A 78 -35.35 -15.73 -21.86
CA ASN A 78 -35.23 -17.18 -21.79
C ASN A 78 -33.76 -17.65 -21.82
N THR A 79 -32.82 -16.77 -21.46
CA THR A 79 -31.39 -17.10 -21.30
C THR A 79 -31.09 -17.48 -19.84
N SER A 80 -30.18 -18.43 -19.64
CA SER A 80 -29.74 -18.92 -18.33
C SER A 80 -28.68 -17.99 -17.71
N TYR A 81 -29.09 -17.26 -16.69
CA TYR A 81 -28.24 -16.37 -15.89
C TYR A 81 -27.81 -17.03 -14.57
N LYS A 82 -26.77 -16.49 -13.92
CA LYS A 82 -26.36 -16.98 -12.59
C LYS A 82 -27.41 -16.68 -11.51
N HIS A 83 -28.11 -15.57 -11.65
CA HIS A 83 -29.18 -15.15 -10.76
C HIS A 83 -30.53 -15.21 -11.47
N SER A 84 -31.60 -15.53 -10.74
CA SER A 84 -32.95 -15.52 -11.30
C SER A 84 -33.27 -14.14 -11.88
N LEU A 85 -33.83 -14.14 -13.09
CA LEU A 85 -34.32 -12.92 -13.71
C LEU A 85 -35.75 -12.68 -13.22
N ASN A 86 -35.96 -11.58 -12.50
CA ASN A 86 -37.28 -11.15 -12.06
C ASN A 86 -37.65 -9.84 -12.77
N MET A 87 -38.60 -9.92 -13.71
CA MET A 87 -39.20 -8.77 -14.37
C MET A 87 -40.71 -8.99 -14.40
N GLU A 88 -41.43 -8.37 -13.47
CA GLU A 88 -42.89 -8.57 -13.31
C GLU A 88 -43.65 -8.36 -14.62
N GLU A 89 -43.28 -7.33 -15.38
CA GLU A 89 -43.86 -6.98 -16.68
C GLU A 89 -43.68 -8.04 -17.79
N TYR A 90 -42.74 -8.97 -17.62
CA TYR A 90 -42.46 -10.05 -18.58
C TYR A 90 -42.54 -11.44 -17.95
N SER A 91 -43.12 -11.58 -16.76
CA SER A 91 -43.20 -12.84 -16.03
C SER A 91 -43.83 -13.98 -16.84
N HIS A 92 -44.81 -13.68 -17.70
CA HIS A 92 -45.48 -14.63 -18.61
C HIS A 92 -44.62 -15.07 -19.80
N LEU A 93 -43.46 -14.46 -20.02
CA LEU A 93 -42.54 -14.73 -21.15
C LEU A 93 -41.21 -15.33 -20.71
N ILE A 94 -40.99 -15.49 -19.41
CA ILE A 94 -39.76 -16.05 -18.84
C ILE A 94 -39.92 -17.57 -18.68
N ASN A 95 -38.87 -18.32 -19.03
CA ASN A 95 -38.83 -19.80 -18.93
C ASN A 95 -39.92 -20.54 -19.72
N ILE A 96 -40.45 -19.94 -20.80
CA ILE A 96 -41.44 -20.60 -21.67
C ILE A 96 -40.79 -21.29 -22.88
N THR A 97 -39.50 -21.06 -23.12
CA THR A 97 -38.72 -21.80 -24.13
C THR A 97 -37.63 -22.63 -23.45
N PRO A 98 -37.03 -23.59 -24.16
CA PRO A 98 -35.81 -24.21 -23.66
C PRO A 98 -34.74 -23.14 -23.35
N PRO A 99 -34.12 -23.17 -22.16
CA PRO A 99 -33.23 -22.11 -21.72
C PRO A 99 -31.95 -22.07 -22.54
N LEU A 100 -31.61 -20.90 -23.06
CA LEU A 100 -30.38 -20.68 -23.84
C LEU A 100 -29.20 -20.46 -22.89
N SER A 101 -27.99 -20.88 -23.28
CA SER A 101 -26.80 -20.31 -22.64
C SER A 101 -26.58 -18.87 -23.11
N LYS A 102 -25.90 -18.07 -22.30
CA LYS A 102 -25.52 -16.70 -22.68
C LYS A 102 -24.61 -16.68 -23.91
N CYS A 103 -23.72 -17.67 -24.03
CA CYS A 103 -22.87 -17.87 -25.21
C CYS A 103 -23.72 -18.09 -26.47
N LEU A 104 -24.69 -19.00 -26.43
CA LEU A 104 -25.56 -19.26 -27.58
C LEU A 104 -26.36 -18.02 -27.97
N PHE A 105 -26.95 -17.33 -26.98
CA PHE A 105 -27.68 -16.10 -27.22
C PHE A 105 -26.80 -15.01 -27.85
N ALA A 106 -25.61 -14.76 -27.29
CA ALA A 106 -24.67 -13.77 -27.82
C ALA A 106 -24.24 -14.09 -29.26
N ASN A 107 -23.95 -15.35 -29.58
CA ASN A 107 -23.56 -15.74 -30.94
C ASN A 107 -24.71 -15.65 -31.95
N VAL A 108 -25.94 -16.00 -31.56
CA VAL A 108 -27.12 -15.83 -32.43
C VAL A 108 -27.35 -14.37 -32.75
N VAL A 109 -27.31 -13.49 -31.75
CA VAL A 109 -27.47 -12.05 -31.95
C VAL A 109 -26.35 -11.49 -32.83
N TYR A 110 -25.11 -11.85 -32.52
CA TYR A 110 -23.94 -11.34 -33.22
C TYR A 110 -23.91 -11.82 -34.68
N GLY A 111 -24.15 -13.10 -34.92
CA GLY A 111 -24.10 -13.70 -36.26
C GLY A 111 -25.24 -13.29 -37.18
N LEU A 112 -26.36 -12.78 -36.63
CA LEU A 112 -27.50 -12.26 -37.38
C LEU A 112 -27.53 -10.72 -37.49
N ASP A 113 -26.44 -10.04 -37.12
CA ASP A 113 -26.33 -8.57 -37.07
C ASP A 113 -27.45 -7.91 -36.23
N LEU A 114 -27.87 -8.56 -35.14
CA LEU A 114 -28.91 -8.05 -34.24
C LEU A 114 -28.35 -7.23 -33.07
N CYS A 115 -27.07 -6.83 -33.13
CA CYS A 115 -26.37 -6.09 -32.07
C CYS A 115 -27.08 -4.78 -31.66
N LYS A 116 -27.77 -4.11 -32.60
CA LYS A 116 -28.59 -2.93 -32.30
C LYS A 116 -29.67 -3.23 -31.26
N TYR A 117 -30.39 -4.33 -31.42
CA TYR A 117 -31.48 -4.71 -30.51
C TYR A 117 -30.95 -5.30 -29.20
N TYR A 118 -29.76 -5.91 -29.23
CA TYR A 118 -29.04 -6.35 -28.04
C TYR A 118 -28.69 -5.18 -27.11
N CYS A 119 -28.34 -4.03 -27.68
CA CYS A 119 -28.10 -2.80 -26.91
C CYS A 119 -29.36 -2.41 -26.12
N THR A 120 -30.54 -2.50 -26.74
CA THR A 120 -31.81 -2.24 -26.04
C THR A 120 -32.08 -3.25 -24.93
N VAL A 121 -31.64 -4.51 -25.08
CA VAL A 121 -31.71 -5.50 -24.01
C VAL A 121 -30.79 -5.12 -22.83
N ILE A 122 -29.54 -4.70 -23.11
CA ILE A 122 -28.59 -4.20 -22.09
C ILE A 122 -29.20 -3.02 -21.31
N GLU A 123 -29.88 -2.10 -21.99
CA GLU A 123 -30.50 -0.95 -21.34
C GLU A 123 -31.72 -1.34 -20.47
N LYS A 124 -32.48 -2.37 -20.86
CA LYS A 124 -33.71 -2.79 -20.17
C LYS A 124 -33.48 -3.76 -19.01
N LEU A 125 -32.56 -4.72 -19.16
CA LEU A 125 -32.33 -5.74 -18.12
C LEU A 125 -31.73 -5.13 -16.84
N PRO A 126 -31.90 -5.80 -15.68
CA PRO A 126 -31.13 -5.45 -14.49
C PRO A 126 -29.62 -5.48 -14.76
N ILE A 127 -28.85 -4.64 -14.06
CA ILE A 127 -27.42 -4.46 -14.36
C ILE A 127 -26.63 -5.75 -14.17
N LYS A 128 -26.94 -6.55 -13.15
CA LYS A 128 -26.28 -7.85 -12.90
C LYS A 128 -26.37 -8.77 -14.12
N HIS A 129 -27.55 -8.86 -14.74
CA HIS A 129 -27.79 -9.67 -15.94
C HIS A 129 -27.14 -9.06 -17.18
N SER A 130 -27.17 -7.72 -17.29
CA SER A 130 -26.53 -6.99 -18.39
C SER A 130 -25.01 -7.19 -18.42
N VAL A 131 -24.36 -7.22 -17.25
CA VAL A 131 -22.92 -7.53 -17.14
C VAL A 131 -22.61 -8.93 -17.64
N GLU A 132 -23.41 -9.93 -17.25
CA GLU A 132 -23.20 -11.31 -17.74
C GLU A 132 -23.34 -11.42 -19.27
N LEU A 133 -24.21 -10.61 -19.89
CA LEU A 133 -24.37 -10.54 -21.34
C LEU A 133 -23.16 -9.85 -22.02
N LEU A 134 -22.72 -8.72 -21.46
CA LEU A 134 -21.56 -7.97 -21.96
C LEU A 134 -20.27 -8.83 -21.93
N ASP A 135 -20.08 -9.64 -20.90
CA ASP A 135 -18.94 -10.56 -20.80
C ASP A 135 -18.91 -11.55 -21.97
N GLU A 136 -20.07 -12.07 -22.38
CA GLU A 136 -20.19 -13.09 -23.42
C GLU A 136 -20.05 -12.50 -24.82
N VAL A 137 -20.59 -11.30 -25.06
CA VAL A 137 -20.43 -10.60 -26.35
C VAL A 137 -19.00 -10.09 -26.56
N SER A 138 -18.25 -9.82 -25.47
CA SER A 138 -16.83 -9.47 -25.56
C SER A 138 -16.00 -10.56 -26.25
N GLN A 139 -16.40 -11.83 -26.12
CA GLN A 139 -15.74 -12.95 -26.79
C GLN A 139 -16.09 -13.03 -28.28
N CYS A 140 -17.31 -12.64 -28.67
CA CYS A 140 -17.66 -12.49 -30.09
C CYS A 140 -16.81 -11.40 -30.76
N LEU A 141 -16.65 -10.25 -30.09
CA LEU A 141 -15.88 -9.11 -30.62
C LEU A 141 -14.43 -9.47 -30.94
N LYS A 142 -13.78 -10.29 -30.08
CA LYS A 142 -12.38 -10.73 -30.29
C LYS A 142 -12.16 -11.49 -31.61
N LYS A 143 -13.21 -12.11 -32.16
CA LYS A 143 -13.13 -12.92 -33.39
C LYS A 143 -13.49 -12.14 -34.65
N SER A 144 -13.80 -10.85 -34.52
CA SER A 144 -14.31 -10.01 -35.62
C SER A 144 -13.22 -9.17 -36.30
N THR A 145 -13.50 -8.70 -37.51
CA THR A 145 -12.61 -7.77 -38.21
C THR A 145 -12.59 -6.42 -37.49
N PRO A 146 -11.48 -5.65 -37.56
CA PRO A 146 -11.32 -4.40 -36.80
C PRO A 146 -12.48 -3.41 -36.95
N ASP A 147 -13.00 -3.21 -38.17
CA ASP A 147 -14.09 -2.26 -38.42
C ASP A 147 -15.40 -2.68 -37.75
N ILE A 148 -15.73 -3.97 -37.83
CA ILE A 148 -16.92 -4.55 -37.20
C ILE A 148 -16.76 -4.54 -35.67
N HIS A 149 -15.56 -4.83 -35.18
CA HIS A 149 -15.23 -4.75 -33.77
C HIS A 149 -15.50 -3.33 -33.24
N LEU A 150 -14.93 -2.30 -33.89
CA LEU A 150 -15.09 -0.92 -33.47
C LEU A 150 -16.56 -0.47 -33.50
N LYS A 151 -17.29 -0.80 -34.58
CA LYS A 151 -18.72 -0.51 -34.71
C LYS A 151 -19.51 -1.04 -33.51
N TYR A 152 -19.39 -2.34 -33.20
CA TYR A 152 -20.19 -2.94 -32.13
C TYR A 152 -19.67 -2.62 -30.74
N ALA A 153 -18.35 -2.47 -30.54
CA ALA A 153 -17.80 -2.01 -29.26
C ALA A 153 -18.36 -0.63 -28.90
N ASN A 154 -18.42 0.29 -29.87
CA ASN A 154 -19.02 1.61 -29.66
C ASN A 154 -20.50 1.51 -29.27
N MET A 155 -21.27 0.66 -29.96
CA MET A 155 -22.68 0.44 -29.64
C MET A 155 -22.89 -0.10 -28.22
N PHE A 156 -22.16 -1.15 -27.83
CA PHE A 156 -22.29 -1.74 -26.49
C PHE A 156 -21.81 -0.81 -25.38
N LEU A 157 -20.74 -0.04 -25.62
CA LEU A 157 -20.27 0.96 -24.67
C LEU A 157 -21.28 2.09 -24.49
N THR A 158 -21.90 2.54 -25.58
CA THR A 158 -22.98 3.55 -25.53
C THR A 158 -24.18 3.04 -24.73
N ALA A 159 -24.64 1.81 -25.01
CA ALA A 159 -25.75 1.20 -24.29
C ALA A 159 -25.44 1.02 -22.80
N THR A 160 -24.20 0.63 -22.48
CA THR A 160 -23.72 0.49 -21.10
C THR A 160 -23.68 1.85 -20.39
N ALA A 161 -23.19 2.89 -21.06
CA ALA A 161 -23.17 4.26 -20.55
C ALA A 161 -24.59 4.79 -20.27
N ASN A 162 -25.53 4.54 -21.20
CA ASN A 162 -26.94 4.89 -21.03
C ASN A 162 -27.55 4.17 -19.82
N LYS A 163 -27.28 2.86 -19.69
CA LYS A 163 -27.75 2.08 -18.54
C LYS A 163 -27.23 2.63 -17.22
N ILE A 164 -25.92 2.89 -17.13
CA ILE A 164 -25.30 3.44 -15.93
C ILE A 164 -25.87 4.82 -15.61
N SER A 165 -26.07 5.68 -16.61
CA SER A 165 -26.55 7.05 -16.43
C SER A 165 -28.03 7.13 -16.03
N SER A 166 -28.86 6.19 -16.52
CA SER A 166 -30.29 6.11 -16.20
C SER A 166 -30.58 5.42 -14.87
N THR A 167 -29.62 4.68 -14.32
CA THR A 167 -29.77 4.03 -13.02
C THR A 167 -29.38 5.02 -11.94
N THR A 168 -30.35 5.58 -11.23
CA THR A 168 -30.13 6.46 -10.07
C THR A 168 -29.49 5.63 -8.94
N TYR A 169 -28.17 5.49 -8.97
CA TYR A 169 -27.43 4.79 -7.92
C TYR A 169 -27.40 5.64 -6.64
N SER A 170 -28.40 5.47 -5.78
CA SER A 170 -28.21 5.70 -4.36
C SER A 170 -27.32 4.58 -3.80
N SER A 171 -26.07 4.92 -3.47
CA SER A 171 -25.26 4.39 -2.34
C SER A 171 -25.04 2.88 -2.11
N GLU A 172 -25.66 1.94 -2.82
CA GLU A 172 -25.74 0.53 -2.33
C GLU A 172 -24.73 -0.47 -2.94
N THR A 173 -23.75 -0.02 -3.72
CA THR A 173 -22.66 -0.90 -4.16
C THR A 173 -21.31 -0.20 -4.00
N GLU A 174 -20.80 -0.23 -2.78
CA GLU A 174 -19.38 0.03 -2.51
C GLU A 174 -18.59 -1.17 -3.06
N VAL A 175 -17.77 -0.92 -4.08
CA VAL A 175 -16.71 -1.84 -4.48
C VAL A 175 -15.43 -1.23 -3.94
N ASP A 176 -14.78 -1.90 -2.99
CA ASP A 176 -13.51 -1.47 -2.36
C ASP A 176 -13.55 -0.09 -1.67
N ASP A 177 -14.66 0.27 -1.00
CA ASP A 177 -14.90 1.58 -0.34
C ASP A 177 -14.97 2.77 -1.32
N GLU A 178 -15.08 2.52 -2.63
CA GLU A 178 -15.25 3.55 -3.65
C GLU A 178 -16.64 3.45 -4.30
N ASN A 179 -17.29 4.61 -4.44
CA ASN A 179 -18.53 4.71 -5.18
C ASN A 179 -18.30 4.22 -6.62
N LEU A 180 -19.08 3.22 -7.06
CA LEU A 180 -18.98 2.61 -8.39
C LEU A 180 -18.94 3.64 -9.53
N GLN A 181 -19.70 4.73 -9.41
CA GLN A 181 -19.69 5.83 -10.39
C GLN A 181 -18.33 6.51 -10.46
N MET A 182 -17.66 6.70 -9.33
CA MET A 182 -16.31 7.27 -9.25
C MET A 182 -15.27 6.31 -9.82
N LEU A 183 -15.39 5.02 -9.55
CA LEU A 183 -14.51 3.99 -10.12
C LEU A 183 -14.61 3.96 -11.65
N ILE A 184 -15.84 3.93 -12.18
CA ILE A 184 -16.10 3.95 -13.63
C ILE A 184 -15.57 5.25 -14.24
N SER A 185 -15.80 6.38 -13.60
CA SER A 185 -15.34 7.68 -14.06
C SER A 185 -13.81 7.76 -14.13
N ASN A 186 -13.12 7.27 -13.10
CA ASN A 186 -11.66 7.23 -13.03
C ASN A 186 -11.08 6.28 -14.10
N LYS A 187 -11.65 5.09 -14.27
CA LYS A 187 -11.21 4.13 -15.29
C LYS A 187 -11.49 4.64 -16.70
N GLY A 188 -12.63 5.28 -16.92
CA GLY A 188 -12.99 5.95 -18.18
C GLY A 188 -11.96 7.02 -18.57
N TYR A 189 -11.51 7.83 -17.60
CA TYR A 189 -10.45 8.83 -17.83
C TYR A 189 -9.13 8.22 -18.29
N LEU A 190 -8.68 7.11 -17.67
CA LEU A 190 -7.45 6.43 -18.07
C LEU A 190 -7.52 5.89 -19.50
N VAL A 191 -8.69 5.39 -19.90
CA VAL A 191 -8.91 4.92 -21.27
C VAL A 191 -8.92 6.11 -22.25
N LEU A 192 -9.59 7.21 -21.90
CA LEU A 192 -9.55 8.44 -22.71
C LEU A 192 -8.14 8.94 -22.95
N GLU A 193 -7.34 9.07 -21.90
CA GLU A 193 -5.98 9.60 -22.02
C GLU A 193 -5.12 8.78 -22.99
N ARG A 194 -5.33 7.45 -22.99
CA ARG A 194 -4.63 6.50 -23.86
C ARG A 194 -5.07 6.59 -25.33
N TYR A 195 -6.36 6.75 -25.58
CA TYR A 195 -6.92 6.62 -26.94
C TYR A 195 -7.24 7.95 -27.61
N GLN A 196 -7.34 9.08 -26.88
CA GLN A 196 -7.71 10.41 -27.44
C GLN A 196 -6.85 10.89 -28.63
N LYS A 197 -5.64 10.35 -28.78
CA LYS A 197 -4.73 10.69 -29.89
C LYS A 197 -5.01 9.91 -31.18
N LEU A 198 -5.88 8.89 -31.15
CA LEU A 198 -6.20 8.05 -32.31
C LEU A 198 -7.46 8.58 -33.02
N PRO A 199 -7.38 9.00 -34.30
CA PRO A 199 -8.52 9.51 -35.06
C PRO A 199 -9.71 8.54 -35.15
N GLU A 200 -9.43 7.25 -35.20
CA GLU A 200 -10.40 6.15 -35.30
C GLU A 200 -11.20 5.95 -34.00
N SER A 201 -10.75 6.53 -32.89
CA SER A 201 -11.37 6.38 -31.57
C SER A 201 -12.30 7.54 -31.18
N LYS A 202 -12.58 8.48 -32.10
CA LYS A 202 -13.37 9.69 -31.82
C LYS A 202 -14.70 9.42 -31.12
N ASP A 203 -15.44 8.39 -31.56
CA ASP A 203 -16.74 8.07 -30.97
C ASP A 203 -16.59 7.47 -29.57
N LEU A 204 -15.60 6.60 -29.36
CA LEU A 204 -15.25 6.06 -28.05
C LEU A 204 -14.84 7.17 -27.07
N VAL A 205 -14.07 8.14 -27.55
CA VAL A 205 -13.63 9.31 -26.80
C VAL A 205 -14.80 10.20 -26.42
N ALA A 206 -15.78 10.39 -27.32
CA ALA A 206 -16.99 11.16 -27.03
C ALA A 206 -17.84 10.49 -25.94
N VAL A 207 -18.05 9.18 -26.03
CA VAL A 207 -18.85 8.41 -25.05
C VAL A 207 -18.17 8.42 -23.68
N LEU A 208 -16.90 8.04 -23.60
CA LEU A 208 -16.17 8.02 -22.32
C LEU A 208 -15.97 9.43 -21.76
N GLY A 209 -15.84 10.45 -22.61
CA GLY A 209 -15.67 11.86 -22.20
C GLY A 209 -16.83 12.38 -21.35
N SER A 210 -18.05 11.90 -21.61
CA SER A 210 -19.24 12.25 -20.82
C SER A 210 -19.28 11.63 -19.42
N LEU A 211 -18.55 10.53 -19.21
CA LEU A 211 -18.52 9.77 -17.95
C LEU A 211 -17.23 10.03 -17.15
N ALA A 212 -16.14 10.34 -17.83
CA ALA A 212 -14.82 10.42 -17.25
C ALA A 212 -14.61 11.71 -16.47
N LYS A 213 -14.07 11.56 -15.26
CA LYS A 213 -13.56 12.64 -14.44
C LYS A 213 -12.09 12.33 -14.16
N LYS A 214 -11.27 13.36 -14.20
CA LYS A 214 -9.87 13.25 -13.82
C LYS A 214 -9.80 12.72 -12.38
N PRO A 215 -9.13 11.59 -12.11
CA PRO A 215 -8.98 11.08 -10.77
C PRO A 215 -8.27 12.12 -9.89
N LYS A 216 -8.69 12.22 -8.63
CA LYS A 216 -7.96 13.01 -7.64
C LYS A 216 -6.54 12.46 -7.50
N SER A 217 -5.57 13.36 -7.44
CA SER A 217 -4.19 13.00 -7.10
C SER A 217 -4.12 12.39 -5.70
N ILE A 218 -3.09 11.59 -5.44
CA ILE A 218 -2.90 11.00 -4.10
C ILE A 218 -2.83 12.07 -3.01
N THR A 219 -2.23 13.22 -3.31
CA THR A 219 -2.12 14.36 -2.40
C THR A 219 -3.49 14.94 -2.04
N GLU A 220 -4.38 15.10 -3.03
CA GLU A 220 -5.76 15.55 -2.79
C GLU A 220 -6.55 14.51 -1.99
N GLN A 221 -6.36 13.21 -2.30
CA GLN A 221 -7.02 12.14 -1.55
C GLN A 221 -6.56 12.10 -0.09
N ILE A 222 -5.27 12.32 0.17
CA ILE A 222 -4.69 12.41 1.51
C ILE A 222 -5.26 13.60 2.27
N HIS A 223 -5.39 14.76 1.62
CA HIS A 223 -5.88 15.98 2.26
C HIS A 223 -7.33 15.86 2.74
N GLU A 224 -8.16 15.11 2.02
CA GLU A 224 -9.58 14.88 2.34
C GLU A 224 -9.81 13.63 3.21
N ALA A 225 -8.78 12.83 3.48
CA ALA A 225 -8.92 11.59 4.22
C ALA A 225 -8.94 11.84 5.73
N ASP A 226 -9.80 11.10 6.43
CA ASP A 226 -9.69 10.94 7.87
C ASP A 226 -8.66 9.85 8.23
N ILE A 227 -8.36 9.73 9.53
CA ILE A 227 -7.41 8.75 10.04
C ILE A 227 -7.81 7.31 9.68
N GLY A 228 -9.11 6.98 9.75
CA GLY A 228 -9.60 5.63 9.45
C GLY A 228 -9.34 5.25 7.99
N LYS A 229 -9.60 6.16 7.06
CA LYS A 229 -9.33 5.99 5.63
C LYS A 229 -7.83 5.85 5.35
N MET A 230 -6.98 6.64 6.02
CA MET A 230 -5.53 6.49 5.91
C MET A 230 -5.07 5.11 6.37
N ILE A 231 -5.53 4.64 7.54
CA ILE A 231 -5.19 3.31 8.09
C ILE A 231 -5.64 2.20 7.12
N ASN A 232 -6.84 2.30 6.56
CA ASN A 232 -7.36 1.33 5.61
C ASN A 232 -6.51 1.27 4.33
N LYS A 233 -6.13 2.43 3.77
CA LYS A 233 -5.26 2.47 2.58
C LYS A 233 -3.86 1.94 2.88
N ILE A 234 -3.28 2.23 4.05
CA ILE A 234 -1.98 1.65 4.46
C ILE A 234 -2.05 0.11 4.56
N ASN A 235 -3.14 -0.42 5.10
CA ASN A 235 -3.31 -1.88 5.25
C ASN A 235 -3.57 -2.62 3.93
N LYS A 236 -3.97 -1.92 2.85
CA LYS A 236 -4.17 -2.51 1.51
C LYS A 236 -2.84 -2.85 0.80
N THR A 237 -1.69 -2.41 1.31
CA THR A 237 -0.34 -2.70 0.76
C THR A 237 -0.22 -2.41 -0.73
N ASP A 238 -0.80 -1.29 -1.17
CA ASP A 238 -0.74 -0.87 -2.57
C ASP A 238 0.55 -0.09 -2.88
N ARG A 239 0.73 0.30 -4.15
CA ARG A 239 1.89 1.10 -4.61
C ARG A 239 2.03 2.44 -3.87
N ASP A 240 0.93 2.90 -3.28
CA ASP A 240 0.74 4.22 -2.73
C ASP A 240 0.84 4.19 -1.17
N GLN A 241 1.04 3.00 -0.59
CA GLN A 241 1.13 2.75 0.85
C GLN A 241 2.05 3.72 1.58
N ILE A 242 3.25 3.97 1.04
CA ILE A 242 4.24 4.84 1.69
C ILE A 242 3.76 6.29 1.80
N HIS A 243 3.01 6.79 0.81
CA HIS A 243 2.48 8.15 0.84
C HIS A 243 1.40 8.31 1.91
N TRP A 244 0.52 7.30 2.03
CA TRP A 244 -0.48 7.25 3.09
C TRP A 244 0.16 7.12 4.48
N PHE A 245 1.20 6.31 4.60
CA PHE A 245 1.95 6.13 5.85
C PHE A 245 2.61 7.44 6.31
N LYS A 246 3.31 8.13 5.41
CA LYS A 246 3.92 9.44 5.69
C LYS A 246 2.88 10.50 6.05
N ALA A 247 1.72 10.48 5.40
CA ALA A 247 0.62 11.36 5.77
C ALA A 247 0.10 11.08 7.19
N LEU A 248 -0.07 9.80 7.55
CA LEU A 248 -0.47 9.40 8.91
C LEU A 248 0.56 9.85 9.94
N ILE A 249 1.86 9.65 9.67
CA ILE A 249 2.96 10.12 10.52
C ILE A 249 2.98 11.64 10.67
N ARG A 250 2.27 12.43 9.85
CA ARG A 250 2.17 13.88 10.03
C ARG A 250 0.99 14.32 10.89
N THR A 251 0.11 13.40 11.28
CA THR A 251 -1.03 13.63 12.18
C THR A 251 -0.66 13.43 13.65
N GLN A 252 -1.52 13.78 14.61
CA GLN A 252 -1.27 13.53 16.04
C GLN A 252 -1.39 12.03 16.41
N ILE A 253 -0.46 11.19 15.92
CA ILE A 253 -0.55 9.72 16.01
C ILE A 253 -0.64 9.18 17.44
N PHE A 254 -0.12 9.92 18.42
CA PHE A 254 -0.13 9.51 19.83
C PHE A 254 -1.44 9.85 20.55
N GLU A 255 -2.33 10.59 19.90
CA GLU A 255 -3.68 10.91 20.41
C GLU A 255 -4.72 9.89 19.93
N ASN A 256 -4.36 9.05 18.94
CA ASN A 256 -5.22 8.03 18.39
C ASN A 256 -4.55 6.65 18.49
N GLU A 257 -5.12 5.75 19.30
CA GLU A 257 -4.53 4.43 19.56
C GLU A 257 -4.43 3.56 18.29
N GLU A 258 -5.39 3.67 17.37
CA GLU A 258 -5.39 2.94 16.10
C GLU A 258 -4.26 3.41 15.18
N SER A 259 -3.97 4.71 15.18
CA SER A 259 -2.84 5.30 14.45
C SER A 259 -1.53 4.76 15.00
N ALA A 260 -1.34 4.79 16.32
CA ALA A 260 -0.14 4.24 16.96
C ALA A 260 0.03 2.73 16.67
N LYS A 261 -1.07 1.96 16.67
CA LYS A 261 -1.08 0.53 16.29
C LYS A 261 -0.71 0.34 14.82
N CYS A 262 -1.23 1.16 13.92
CA CYS A 262 -0.91 1.14 12.50
C CYS A 262 0.58 1.41 12.26
N VAL A 263 1.13 2.48 12.86
CA VAL A 263 2.56 2.80 12.77
C VAL A 263 3.40 1.68 13.38
N LYS A 264 3.00 1.10 14.51
CA LYS A 264 3.69 -0.04 15.13
C LYS A 264 3.73 -1.29 14.24
N LYS A 265 2.72 -1.49 13.39
CA LYS A 265 2.68 -2.60 12.41
C LYS A 265 3.57 -2.33 11.20
N TRP A 266 3.61 -1.08 10.75
CA TRP A 266 4.26 -0.65 9.50
C TRP A 266 5.52 0.18 9.71
N TYR A 267 6.16 0.10 10.89
CA TYR A 267 7.31 0.92 11.28
C TYR A 267 8.51 0.81 10.32
N HIS A 268 8.64 -0.30 9.60
CA HIS A 268 9.67 -0.51 8.58
C HIS A 268 9.56 0.43 7.37
N LEU A 269 8.44 1.15 7.23
CA LEU A 269 8.25 2.17 6.19
C LEU A 269 8.81 3.55 6.59
N CYS A 270 9.24 3.74 7.84
CA CYS A 270 9.79 5.01 8.31
C CYS A 270 11.16 5.31 7.70
N ASP A 271 11.35 6.56 7.28
CA ASP A 271 12.66 7.14 6.96
C ASP A 271 13.18 8.11 8.04
N GLU A 272 14.28 8.80 7.73
CA GLU A 272 14.92 9.76 8.64
C GLU A 272 14.02 10.94 9.04
N GLU A 273 13.21 11.45 8.10
CA GLU A 273 12.31 12.57 8.33
C GLU A 273 11.18 12.13 9.26
N ASP A 274 10.62 10.96 8.97
CA ASP A 274 9.56 10.34 9.77
C ASP A 274 10.02 10.09 11.22
N VAL A 275 11.20 9.47 11.40
CA VAL A 275 11.76 9.21 12.73
C VAL A 275 12.07 10.51 13.48
N SER A 276 12.60 11.52 12.78
CA SER A 276 12.86 12.84 13.38
C SER A 276 11.58 13.51 13.86
N GLN A 277 10.48 13.37 13.11
CA GLN A 277 9.17 13.86 13.51
C GLN A 277 8.63 13.11 14.74
N LEU A 278 8.73 11.79 14.75
CA LEU A 278 8.33 10.96 15.90
C LEU A 278 9.08 11.31 17.18
N LEU A 279 10.39 11.56 17.09
CA LEU A 279 11.22 12.01 18.21
C LEU A 279 10.73 13.33 18.80
N ASN A 280 10.43 14.32 17.95
CA ASN A 280 9.92 15.62 18.41
C ASN A 280 8.61 15.46 19.20
N TRP A 281 7.72 14.58 18.75
CA TRP A 281 6.48 14.30 19.47
C TRP A 281 6.68 13.48 20.74
N CYS A 282 7.61 12.53 20.73
CA CYS A 282 7.96 11.76 21.92
C CYS A 282 8.46 12.69 23.04
N VAL A 283 9.28 13.69 22.72
CA VAL A 283 9.73 14.72 23.68
C VAL A 283 8.57 15.52 24.28
N GLN A 284 7.53 15.81 23.49
CA GLN A 284 6.37 16.56 23.93
C GLN A 284 5.42 15.73 24.82
N LYS A 285 5.15 14.47 24.46
CA LYS A 285 4.16 13.63 25.15
C LYS A 285 4.74 12.82 26.31
N LYS A 286 5.98 12.33 26.18
CA LYS A 286 6.71 11.51 27.18
C LYS A 286 5.93 10.31 27.72
N THR A 287 5.08 9.68 26.90
CA THR A 287 4.34 8.48 27.31
C THR A 287 5.16 7.22 27.01
N PRO A 288 5.07 6.15 27.82
CA PRO A 288 5.79 4.89 27.57
C PRO A 288 5.53 4.31 26.17
N GLN A 289 4.30 4.42 25.68
CA GLN A 289 3.93 3.99 24.33
C GLN A 289 4.63 4.80 23.23
N SER A 290 4.78 6.12 23.42
CA SER A 290 5.48 6.97 22.46
C SER A 290 6.97 6.63 22.36
N VAL A 291 7.58 6.29 23.50
CA VAL A 291 8.99 5.88 23.58
C VAL A 291 9.17 4.53 22.90
N GLU A 292 8.34 3.54 23.23
CA GLU A 292 8.41 2.19 22.63
C GLU A 292 8.28 2.27 21.10
N LEU A 293 7.31 3.04 20.59
CA LEU A 293 7.10 3.19 19.16
C LEU A 293 8.28 3.88 18.48
N THR A 294 8.77 4.98 19.07
CA THR A 294 9.88 5.75 18.51
C THR A 294 11.16 4.93 18.48
N VAL A 295 11.44 4.15 19.53
CA VAL A 295 12.60 3.24 19.59
C VAL A 295 12.52 2.16 18.50
N LYS A 296 11.33 1.60 18.26
CA LYS A 296 11.13 0.65 17.14
C LYS A 296 11.39 1.30 15.79
N CYS A 297 10.96 2.54 15.59
CA CYS A 297 11.23 3.25 14.34
C CYS A 297 12.72 3.61 14.20
N LEU A 298 13.42 3.97 15.28
CA LEU A 298 14.87 4.18 15.25
C LEU A 298 15.64 2.93 14.79
N SER A 299 15.18 1.73 15.17
CA SER A 299 15.84 0.48 14.77
C SER A 299 15.79 0.17 13.27
N THR A 300 14.95 0.84 12.49
CA THR A 300 14.86 0.63 11.03
C THR A 300 15.93 1.39 10.26
N LEU A 301 16.49 2.44 10.84
CA LEU A 301 17.54 3.24 10.22
C LEU A 301 18.85 2.47 10.21
N ASP A 302 19.64 2.61 9.14
CA ASP A 302 21.04 2.19 9.17
C ASP A 302 21.86 3.09 10.12
N LEU A 303 23.10 2.67 10.42
CA LEU A 303 23.92 3.36 11.42
C LEU A 303 24.23 4.81 11.04
N GLU A 304 24.47 5.10 9.76
CA GLU A 304 24.82 6.44 9.28
C GLU A 304 23.63 7.40 9.47
N LYS A 305 22.45 6.98 9.02
CA LYS A 305 21.19 7.72 9.17
C LYS A 305 20.81 7.91 10.62
N LEU A 306 20.92 6.85 11.43
CA LEU A 306 20.65 6.92 12.86
C LEU A 306 21.58 7.93 13.56
N THR A 307 22.85 7.97 13.17
CA THR A 307 23.85 8.93 13.70
C THR A 307 23.45 10.36 13.37
N ALA A 308 23.05 10.64 12.13
CA ALA A 308 22.60 11.96 11.70
C ALA A 308 21.34 12.42 12.45
N VAL A 309 20.34 11.53 12.58
CA VAL A 309 19.09 11.79 13.32
C VAL A 309 19.38 12.03 14.80
N ALA A 310 20.21 11.19 15.42
CA ALA A 310 20.59 11.31 16.84
C ALA A 310 21.32 12.63 17.12
N THR A 311 22.29 12.99 16.27
CA THR A 311 23.05 14.24 16.40
C THR A 311 22.13 15.45 16.33
N THR A 312 21.26 15.51 15.32
CA THR A 312 20.27 16.57 15.18
C THR A 312 19.33 16.64 16.38
N TYR A 313 18.88 15.49 16.87
CA TYR A 313 18.04 15.39 18.06
C TYR A 313 18.71 16.01 19.30
N PHE A 314 19.97 15.65 19.59
CA PHE A 314 20.68 16.15 20.76
C PHE A 314 21.06 17.63 20.65
N TYR A 315 21.37 18.15 19.46
CA TYR A 315 21.58 19.59 19.29
C TYR A 315 20.30 20.39 19.59
N LYS A 316 19.14 19.90 19.14
CA LYS A 316 17.86 20.58 19.29
C LYS A 316 17.25 20.43 20.68
N ASN A 317 17.26 19.22 21.23
CA ASN A 317 16.54 18.87 22.45
C ASN A 317 17.46 18.67 23.66
N LYS A 318 18.78 18.80 23.50
CA LYS A 318 19.77 18.49 24.55
C LYS A 318 19.56 17.07 25.08
N PHE A 319 20.02 16.78 26.30
CA PHE A 319 19.98 15.45 26.91
C PHE A 319 18.66 15.17 27.66
N ILE A 320 17.52 15.52 27.07
CA ILE A 320 16.20 15.21 27.65
C ILE A 320 16.01 13.68 27.69
N LYS A 321 15.66 13.18 28.88
CA LYS A 321 15.38 11.76 29.12
C LYS A 321 14.07 11.34 28.45
N LEU A 322 14.12 10.32 27.59
CA LEU A 322 12.93 9.74 26.96
C LEU A 322 12.17 8.77 27.90
N GLN A 323 12.77 8.31 29.00
CA GLN A 323 12.20 7.36 29.97
C GLN A 323 11.79 6.00 29.36
N ALA A 324 12.78 5.14 29.10
CA ALA A 324 12.57 3.71 28.84
C ALA A 324 12.92 2.85 30.06
N SER A 325 12.24 1.71 30.26
CA SER A 325 12.61 0.74 31.30
C SER A 325 13.87 -0.05 30.93
N ASP A 326 14.69 -0.42 31.93
CA ASP A 326 15.78 -1.40 31.84
C ASP A 326 17.00 -1.11 30.93
N VAL A 327 17.29 0.15 30.57
CA VAL A 327 18.47 0.50 29.73
C VAL A 327 19.79 -0.08 30.25
N ALA A 328 20.06 -0.02 31.55
CA ALA A 328 21.30 -0.55 32.14
C ALA A 328 21.43 -2.08 31.98
N LYS A 329 20.31 -2.81 32.11
CA LYS A 329 20.28 -4.27 31.97
C LYS A 329 20.52 -4.67 30.52
N THR A 330 19.89 -3.98 29.58
CA THR A 330 20.08 -4.20 28.14
C THR A 330 21.52 -3.88 27.72
N LEU A 331 22.07 -2.76 28.19
CA LEU A 331 23.45 -2.38 27.90
C LEU A 331 24.46 -3.43 28.39
N ARG A 332 24.30 -3.92 29.62
CA ARG A 332 25.13 -5.01 30.15
C ARG A 332 25.03 -6.28 29.30
N SER A 333 23.82 -6.63 28.86
CA SER A 333 23.65 -7.80 27.98
C SER A 333 24.34 -7.63 26.63
N LEU A 334 24.32 -6.43 26.04
CA LEU A 334 24.98 -6.15 24.77
C LEU A 334 26.50 -6.25 24.90
N LEU A 335 27.08 -5.64 25.95
CA LEU A 335 28.53 -5.68 26.18
C LEU A 335 29.05 -7.07 26.55
N ASN A 336 28.21 -7.92 27.14
CA ASN A 336 28.57 -9.32 27.36
C ASN A 336 28.58 -10.11 26.05
N LYS A 337 27.60 -9.90 25.15
CA LYS A 337 27.59 -10.53 23.82
C LYS A 337 28.78 -10.09 22.97
N ALA A 338 29.17 -8.82 23.05
CA ALA A 338 30.32 -8.29 22.33
C ALA A 338 31.67 -8.91 22.75
N LYS A 339 31.74 -9.60 23.89
CA LYS A 339 32.93 -10.38 24.27
C LYS A 339 33.05 -11.70 23.50
N GLU A 340 31.95 -12.22 22.98
CA GLU A 340 31.86 -13.54 22.36
C GLU A 340 32.01 -13.48 20.82
N ASP A 341 31.74 -12.33 20.21
CA ASP A 341 31.69 -12.16 18.75
C ASP A 341 32.35 -10.84 18.31
N SER A 342 33.48 -10.92 17.61
CA SER A 342 34.32 -9.77 17.23
C SER A 342 33.88 -9.05 15.96
N ASP A 343 32.96 -9.62 15.16
CA ASP A 343 32.59 -9.08 13.84
C ASP A 343 31.32 -8.19 13.86
N VAL A 344 30.86 -7.79 15.05
CA VAL A 344 29.53 -7.17 15.26
C VAL A 344 29.62 -5.66 15.60
N GLU A 345 30.73 -4.99 15.25
CA GLU A 345 30.99 -3.60 15.68
C GLU A 345 29.91 -2.59 15.26
N ASN A 346 29.36 -2.72 14.05
CA ASN A 346 28.33 -1.79 13.55
C ASN A 346 26.97 -1.99 14.24
N ASP A 347 26.55 -3.24 14.43
CA ASP A 347 25.28 -3.55 15.11
C ASP A 347 25.36 -3.18 16.58
N LEU A 348 26.51 -3.42 17.24
CA LEU A 348 26.76 -2.97 18.60
C LEU A 348 26.70 -1.44 18.71
N ALA A 349 27.35 -0.72 17.80
CA ALA A 349 27.33 0.74 17.79
C ALA A 349 25.90 1.28 17.58
N LYS A 350 25.13 0.65 16.68
CA LYS A 350 23.73 0.99 16.42
C LYS A 350 22.86 0.78 17.67
N ASP A 351 22.94 -0.39 18.30
CA ASP A 351 22.15 -0.71 19.49
C ASP A 351 22.51 0.20 20.67
N ILE A 352 23.80 0.48 20.88
CA ILE A 352 24.25 1.41 21.92
C ILE A 352 23.77 2.83 21.63
N LEU A 353 23.80 3.29 20.38
CA LEU A 353 23.28 4.61 20.01
C LEU A 353 21.77 4.72 20.31
N ILE A 354 20.98 3.68 20.02
CA ILE A 354 19.55 3.63 20.36
C ILE A 354 19.34 3.68 21.88
N LEU A 355 20.14 2.98 22.68
CA LEU A 355 20.09 3.07 24.14
C LEU A 355 20.52 4.45 24.65
N PHE A 356 21.54 5.04 24.02
CA PHE A 356 22.05 6.36 24.36
C PHE A 356 20.98 7.44 24.13
N MET A 357 20.23 7.36 23.04
CA MET A 357 19.08 8.25 22.79
C MET A 357 17.99 8.12 23.85
N GLN A 358 17.79 6.94 24.44
CA GLN A 358 16.79 6.72 25.48
C GLN A 358 17.21 7.30 26.84
N GLN A 359 18.45 7.00 27.28
CA GLN A 359 18.98 7.42 28.58
C GLN A 359 20.49 7.72 28.54
N PRO A 360 20.90 8.90 28.04
CA PRO A 360 22.32 9.23 27.86
C PRO A 360 23.09 9.28 29.19
N VAL A 361 22.41 9.72 30.26
CA VAL A 361 22.94 9.83 31.64
C VAL A 361 23.27 8.47 32.26
N ILE A 362 22.76 7.36 31.72
CA ILE A 362 23.12 6.01 32.17
C ILE A 362 24.16 5.40 31.23
N VAL A 363 23.94 5.54 29.92
CA VAL A 363 24.74 4.81 28.93
C VAL A 363 26.18 5.31 28.91
N LEU A 364 26.43 6.61 28.79
CA LEU A 364 27.81 7.11 28.67
C LEU A 364 28.68 6.85 29.90
N PRO A 365 28.22 7.09 31.15
CA PRO A 365 29.03 6.71 32.31
C PRO A 365 29.33 5.22 32.32
N TYR A 366 28.34 4.37 32.00
CA TYR A 366 28.53 2.92 31.97
C TYR A 366 29.58 2.50 30.93
N LEU A 367 29.59 3.11 29.74
CA LEU A 367 30.61 2.84 28.73
C LEU A 367 32.02 3.21 29.23
N TYR A 368 32.16 4.38 29.87
CA TYR A 368 33.45 4.79 30.46
C TYR A 368 33.88 3.85 31.59
N GLU A 369 32.97 3.49 32.50
CA GLU A 369 33.26 2.56 33.59
C GLU A 369 33.76 1.20 33.07
N GLU A 370 33.13 0.64 32.04
CA GLU A 370 33.55 -0.64 31.47
C GLU A 370 34.92 -0.55 30.80
N CYS A 371 35.21 0.56 30.09
CA CYS A 371 36.56 0.81 29.54
C CYS A 371 37.64 0.96 30.63
N ILE A 372 37.32 1.62 31.75
CA ILE A 372 38.24 1.79 32.89
C ILE A 372 38.49 0.43 33.58
N LYS A 373 37.43 -0.37 33.75
CA LYS A 373 37.53 -1.71 34.37
C LYS A 373 38.27 -2.70 33.49
N ASN A 374 38.12 -2.61 32.16
CA ASN A 374 38.71 -3.55 31.22
C ASN A 374 39.06 -2.89 29.87
N SER A 375 40.36 -2.83 29.55
CA SER A 375 40.89 -2.29 28.30
C SER A 375 40.36 -2.98 27.04
N PHE A 376 39.87 -4.22 27.12
CA PHE A 376 39.19 -4.89 26.02
C PHE A 376 38.07 -4.02 25.43
N TYR A 377 37.26 -3.39 26.30
CA TYR A 377 36.13 -2.58 25.87
C TYR A 377 36.54 -1.28 25.19
N THR A 378 37.74 -0.75 25.47
CA THR A 378 38.27 0.43 24.77
C THR A 378 38.42 0.18 23.25
N ASN A 379 38.79 -1.03 22.85
CA ASN A 379 38.89 -1.38 21.44
C ASN A 379 37.52 -1.74 20.85
N VAL A 380 36.74 -2.57 21.54
CA VAL A 380 35.39 -2.99 21.08
C VAL A 380 34.45 -1.79 20.90
N LEU A 381 34.55 -0.77 21.75
CA LEU A 381 33.71 0.41 21.68
C LEU A 381 34.26 1.51 20.77
N LYS A 382 35.36 1.27 20.03
CA LYS A 382 35.93 2.27 19.12
C LYS A 382 34.87 2.81 18.17
N LYS A 383 34.13 1.92 17.49
CA LYS A 383 33.09 2.33 16.53
C LYS A 383 31.94 3.09 17.19
N THR A 384 31.54 2.64 18.38
CA THR A 384 30.51 3.31 19.20
C THR A 384 30.93 4.75 19.54
N PHE A 385 32.19 4.95 19.96
CA PHE A 385 32.70 6.29 20.25
C PHE A 385 32.85 7.16 18.99
N GLU A 386 33.23 6.60 17.84
CA GLU A 386 33.22 7.32 16.56
C GLU A 386 31.83 7.86 16.22
N VAL A 387 30.80 7.03 16.37
CA VAL A 387 29.39 7.38 16.12
C VAL A 387 28.88 8.43 17.12
N LEU A 388 29.28 8.32 18.39
CA LEU A 388 28.86 9.25 19.43
C LEU A 388 29.69 10.55 19.48
N LYS A 389 30.76 10.67 18.67
CA LYS A 389 31.76 11.73 18.75
C LYS A 389 31.16 13.13 18.79
N ASP A 390 30.28 13.44 17.84
CA ASP A 390 29.71 14.79 17.74
C ASP A 390 28.68 15.05 18.83
N ILE A 391 27.99 14.00 19.28
CA ILE A 391 27.00 14.08 20.35
C ILE A 391 27.66 14.31 21.71
N ILE A 392 28.76 13.61 22.00
CA ILE A 392 29.51 13.68 23.27
C ILE A 392 30.16 15.07 23.48
N LYS A 393 30.41 15.81 22.41
CA LYS A 393 30.93 17.17 22.46
C LYS A 393 29.87 18.22 22.82
N ILE A 394 28.59 17.91 22.62
CA ILE A 394 27.49 18.84 22.93
C ILE A 394 27.51 19.14 24.43
N ASP A 395 27.59 20.44 24.75
CA ASP A 395 27.65 20.97 26.12
C ASP A 395 28.74 20.31 26.99
N ASN A 396 29.82 19.81 26.38
CA ASN A 396 30.92 19.09 27.04
C ASN A 396 30.47 17.86 27.86
N ILE A 397 29.38 17.19 27.46
CA ILE A 397 28.85 16.07 28.25
C ILE A 397 29.91 14.96 28.45
N GLY A 398 30.74 14.66 27.45
CA GLY A 398 31.81 13.67 27.58
C GLY A 398 32.78 13.95 28.71
N VAL A 399 33.23 15.20 28.80
CA VAL A 399 34.16 15.66 29.84
C VAL A 399 33.50 15.57 31.21
N THR A 400 32.30 16.14 31.34
CA THR A 400 31.59 16.16 32.64
C THR A 400 31.22 14.77 33.12
N THR A 401 30.80 13.87 32.23
CA THR A 401 30.47 12.49 32.56
C THR A 401 31.70 11.69 32.94
N LEU A 402 32.82 11.84 32.22
CA LEU A 402 34.06 11.13 32.55
C LEU A 402 34.63 11.59 33.90
N LEU A 403 34.60 12.88 34.21
CA LEU A 403 34.98 13.40 35.52
C LEU A 403 34.09 12.84 36.63
N ALA A 404 32.78 12.77 36.43
CA ALA A 404 31.86 12.17 37.39
C ALA A 404 32.13 10.67 37.61
N VAL A 405 32.52 9.95 36.56
CA VAL A 405 32.94 8.54 36.67
C VAL A 405 34.20 8.43 37.52
N PHE A 406 35.23 9.24 37.27
CA PHE A 406 36.45 9.25 38.08
C PHE A 406 36.22 9.69 39.54
N ASP A 407 35.26 10.56 39.77
CA ASP A 407 34.85 10.94 41.12
C ASP A 407 34.28 9.76 41.90
N SER A 408 33.50 8.90 41.23
CA SER A 408 32.92 7.70 41.83
C SER A 408 33.88 6.50 41.88
N GLN A 409 34.80 6.42 40.93
CA GLN A 409 35.77 5.34 40.75
C GLN A 409 37.14 5.94 40.38
N PRO A 410 37.89 6.45 41.37
CA PRO A 410 39.21 7.02 41.12
C PRO A 410 40.15 5.99 40.47
N PRO A 411 41.05 6.43 39.57
CA PRO A 411 42.10 5.55 39.07
C PRO A 411 42.89 4.93 40.21
N ASN A 412 43.23 3.65 40.08
CA ASN A 412 44.09 2.92 41.00
C ASN A 412 45.17 2.17 40.20
N GLU A 413 46.11 1.52 40.89
CA GLU A 413 47.22 0.79 40.26
C GLU A 413 46.76 -0.26 39.22
N HIS A 414 45.57 -0.85 39.40
CA HIS A 414 45.04 -1.85 38.48
C HIS A 414 44.32 -1.24 37.27
N THR A 415 43.78 -0.03 37.37
CA THR A 415 42.96 0.60 36.32
C THR A 415 43.71 1.69 35.55
N ILE A 416 44.83 2.21 36.05
CA ILE A 416 45.57 3.33 35.45
C ILE A 416 45.92 3.11 33.97
N ASN A 417 46.41 1.91 33.63
CA ASN A 417 46.75 1.57 32.25
C ASN A 417 45.52 1.58 31.33
N ASN A 418 44.37 1.12 31.83
CA ASN A 418 43.11 1.16 31.08
C ASN A 418 42.63 2.60 30.88
N CYS A 419 42.76 3.46 31.89
CA CYS A 419 42.46 4.89 31.79
C CYS A 419 43.32 5.57 30.72
N ILE A 420 44.64 5.32 30.72
CA ILE A 420 45.56 5.86 29.71
C ILE A 420 45.16 5.38 28.31
N GLN A 421 44.84 4.10 28.14
CA GLN A 421 44.38 3.58 26.86
C GLN A 421 43.07 4.22 26.41
N LEU A 422 42.12 4.42 27.32
CA LEU A 422 40.87 5.13 27.03
C LEU A 422 41.15 6.56 26.55
N PHE A 423 41.98 7.33 27.26
CA PHE A 423 42.35 8.68 26.81
C PHE A 423 43.00 8.70 25.44
N LYS A 424 43.99 7.81 25.18
CA LYS A 424 44.62 7.69 23.87
C LYS A 424 43.60 7.39 22.78
N LYS A 425 42.62 6.52 23.06
CA LYS A 425 41.58 6.15 22.10
C LYS A 425 40.61 7.29 21.82
N LEU A 426 40.17 8.00 22.85
CA LEU A 426 39.29 9.15 22.72
C LEU A 426 39.99 10.31 21.98
N MET A 427 41.31 10.45 22.14
CA MET A 427 42.14 11.37 21.35
C MET A 427 42.30 10.92 19.89
N GLU A 428 42.58 9.63 19.64
CA GLU A 428 42.68 9.03 18.30
C GLU A 428 41.40 9.29 17.48
N ILE A 429 40.23 9.09 18.10
CA ILE A 429 38.92 9.33 17.48
C ILE A 429 38.63 10.85 17.33
N GLY A 430 39.35 11.68 18.06
CA GLY A 430 39.19 13.14 18.08
C GLY A 430 37.96 13.60 18.87
N ILE A 431 37.55 12.84 19.89
CA ILE A 431 36.57 13.26 20.89
C ILE A 431 37.23 14.29 21.82
N PHE A 432 38.44 14.00 22.29
CA PHE A 432 39.26 14.90 23.09
C PHE A 432 40.49 15.36 22.32
N ASN A 433 40.94 16.58 22.61
CA ASN A 433 42.25 17.08 22.23
C ASN A 433 43.15 17.16 23.47
N ASN A 434 44.43 17.50 23.28
CA ASN A 434 45.39 17.60 24.39
C ASN A 434 44.89 18.56 25.48
N ASP A 435 44.36 19.73 25.10
CA ASP A 435 43.88 20.73 26.06
C ASP A 435 42.72 20.21 26.95
N VAL A 436 41.79 19.47 26.36
CA VAL A 436 40.68 18.84 27.09
C VAL A 436 41.20 17.77 28.05
N VAL A 437 42.14 16.93 27.61
CA VAL A 437 42.75 15.92 28.50
C VAL A 437 43.50 16.57 29.65
N LEU A 438 44.32 17.59 29.39
CA LEU A 438 45.02 18.36 30.41
C LEU A 438 44.05 19.02 31.40
N THR A 439 42.90 19.51 30.91
CA THR A 439 41.84 20.09 31.76
C THR A 439 41.21 19.04 32.68
N ILE A 440 40.94 17.84 32.16
CA ILE A 440 40.41 16.71 32.96
C ILE A 440 41.41 16.32 34.04
N LEU A 441 42.65 16.01 33.65
CA LEU A 441 43.70 15.59 34.59
C LEU A 441 44.00 16.69 35.62
N GLY A 442 44.08 17.94 35.20
CA GLY A 442 44.28 19.09 36.10
C GLY A 442 43.15 19.24 37.12
N SER A 443 41.90 19.02 36.70
CA SER A 443 40.74 19.04 37.60
C SER A 443 40.80 17.92 38.63
N MET A 444 41.19 16.70 38.21
CA MET A 444 41.39 15.57 39.11
C MET A 444 42.53 15.84 40.11
N LEU A 445 43.69 16.32 39.64
CA LEU A 445 44.84 16.66 40.50
C LEU A 445 44.46 17.67 41.57
N LYS A 446 43.79 18.76 41.16
CA LYS A 446 43.35 19.80 42.09
C LYS A 446 42.45 19.22 43.17
N LYS A 447 41.44 18.43 42.78
CA LYS A 447 40.49 17.83 43.70
C LYS A 447 41.15 16.86 44.68
N HIS A 448 41.96 15.91 44.17
CA HIS A 448 42.65 14.94 45.01
C HIS A 448 43.64 15.62 45.98
N HIS A 449 44.35 16.65 45.52
CA HIS A 449 45.23 17.43 46.38
C HIS A 449 44.46 18.18 47.49
N GLU A 450 43.35 18.86 47.15
CA GLU A 450 42.49 19.56 48.11
C GLU A 450 41.87 18.60 49.15
N GLU A 451 41.60 17.36 48.77
CA GLU A 451 41.05 16.32 49.65
C GLU A 451 42.13 15.50 50.41
N GLY A 452 43.43 15.80 50.21
CA GLY A 452 44.52 15.10 50.86
C GLY A 452 44.78 13.66 50.36
N ARG A 453 44.26 13.32 49.18
CA ARG A 453 44.36 11.99 48.53
C ARG A 453 45.65 11.86 47.72
N LEU A 454 46.78 11.74 48.42
CA LEU A 454 48.12 11.80 47.81
C LEU A 454 48.44 10.61 46.87
N GLU A 455 47.93 9.42 47.16
CA GLU A 455 48.12 8.24 46.31
C GLU A 455 47.46 8.44 44.94
N GLU A 456 46.23 8.97 44.93
CA GLU A 456 45.52 9.32 43.69
C GLU A 456 46.18 10.49 42.95
N VAL A 457 46.80 11.45 43.65
CA VAL A 457 47.60 12.50 43.01
C VAL A 457 48.76 11.88 42.23
N ASP A 458 49.50 10.94 42.82
CA ASP A 458 50.63 10.28 42.13
C ASP A 458 50.16 9.54 40.88
N LEU A 459 49.06 8.80 40.97
CA LEU A 459 48.49 8.08 39.83
C LEU A 459 48.03 9.02 38.71
N VAL A 460 47.42 10.16 39.04
CA VAL A 460 47.02 11.14 38.01
C VAL A 460 48.24 11.82 37.39
N LEU A 461 49.31 12.07 38.15
CA LEU A 461 50.60 12.56 37.61
C LEU A 461 51.23 11.53 36.66
N GLN A 462 51.18 10.24 36.99
CA GLN A 462 51.63 9.18 36.09
C GLN A 462 50.84 9.18 34.78
N MET A 463 49.52 9.36 34.83
CA MET A 463 48.70 9.52 33.62
C MET A 463 49.13 10.75 32.80
N PHE A 464 49.47 11.86 33.47
CA PHE A 464 49.95 13.09 32.85
C PHE A 464 51.29 12.93 32.13
N LEU A 465 52.16 12.05 32.61
CA LEU A 465 53.48 11.78 31.99
C LEU A 465 53.40 10.82 30.79
N LEU A 466 52.36 9.99 30.73
CA LEU A 466 52.23 8.89 29.76
C LEU A 466 51.25 9.19 28.60
N LEU A 467 50.52 10.30 28.69
CA LEU A 467 49.62 10.87 27.69
C LEU A 467 50.27 12.09 27.05
#